data_AF-A0A154BWC2-F1
#
_entry.id   AF-A0A154BWC2-F1
#
_cell.length_a   1.000
_cell.length_b   1.000
_cell.length_c   1.000
_cell.angle_alpha   90.00
_cell.angle_beta   90.00
_cell.angle_gamma   90.00
#
_symmetry.space_group_name_H-M   'P 1'
#
loop_
_entity.id
_entity.type
_entity.pdbx_description
1 polymer ?
#
loop_
_entity_poly.entity_id
_entity_poly.type
_entity_poly.pdbx_seq_one_letter_code
_entity_poly.pdbx_strand_id
1 'polypeptide(L)'
;MVTGEQKLLAIAAHLTYFLGGLGFVLAPLVIFLVKRDDPFVADHAKQALVAHLSMLVVGMVTGILSMLLVGLLLIPVVVLLGLALLVTSILGSLKALNGEYYRYPLIQGIVEKI
;
A
#
# COMPACT_ATOMS: atom_id res chain seq x y z
N MET A 1 13.64 20.63 4.06
CA MET A 1 12.26 20.90 3.59
C MET A 1 11.96 19.90 2.48
N VAL A 2 10.81 19.21 2.52
CA VAL A 2 10.43 18.21 1.52
C VAL A 2 10.06 18.92 0.21
N THR A 3 10.66 18.50 -0.91
CA THR A 3 10.47 19.12 -2.23
C THR A 3 9.13 18.73 -2.87
N GLY A 4 8.71 19.47 -3.89
CA GLY A 4 7.48 19.14 -4.63
C GLY A 4 7.54 17.76 -5.32
N GLU A 5 8.70 17.40 -5.88
CA GLU A 5 8.92 16.08 -6.50
C GLU A 5 8.77 14.95 -5.47
N GLN A 6 9.38 15.11 -4.29
CA GLN A 6 9.29 14.14 -3.19
C GLN A 6 7.84 13.89 -2.78
N LYS A 7 7.06 14.97 -2.62
CA LYS A 7 5.63 14.88 -2.30
C LYS A 7 4.86 14.15 -3.39
N LEU A 8 5.11 14.50 -4.67
CA LEU A 8 4.42 13.88 -5.80
C LEU A 8 4.68 12.37 -5.86
N LEU A 9 5.93 11.94 -5.69
CA LEU A 9 6.29 10.52 -5.71
C LEU A 9 5.73 9.74 -4.51
N ALA A 10 5.76 10.35 -3.32
CA ALA A 10 5.16 9.75 -2.13
C ALA A 10 3.63 9.60 -2.27
N ILE A 11 2.93 10.62 -2.78
CA ILE A 11 1.50 10.56 -3.11
C ILE A 11 1.25 9.47 -4.15
N ALA A 12 2.03 9.45 -5.23
CA ALA A 12 1.90 8.47 -6.30
C ALA A 12 2.00 7.05 -5.74
N ALA A 13 2.95 6.76 -4.86
CA ALA A 13 3.10 5.43 -4.26
C ALA A 13 1.83 4.93 -3.54
N HIS A 14 1.10 5.81 -2.85
CA HIS A 14 -0.16 5.44 -2.18
C HIS A 14 -1.32 5.27 -3.17
N LEU A 15 -1.42 6.14 -4.18
CA LEU A 15 -2.53 6.15 -5.14
C LEU A 15 -2.45 5.03 -6.19
N THR A 16 -1.37 4.25 -6.23
CA THR A 16 -1.32 3.08 -7.12
C THR A 16 -2.36 2.01 -6.77
N TYR A 17 -3.01 2.13 -5.59
CA TYR A 17 -4.26 1.45 -5.27
C TYR A 17 -5.24 1.44 -6.46
N PHE A 18 -5.36 2.55 -7.18
CA PHE A 18 -6.31 2.72 -8.28
C PHE A 18 -5.85 2.14 -9.63
N LEU A 19 -4.58 1.75 -9.79
CA LEU A 19 -4.08 1.23 -11.07
C LEU A 19 -4.61 -0.18 -11.38
N GLY A 20 -5.04 -0.92 -10.35
CA GLY A 20 -5.43 -2.33 -10.50
C GLY A 20 -4.30 -3.21 -11.06
N GLY A 21 -4.63 -4.46 -11.35
CA GLY A 21 -3.70 -5.44 -11.95
C GLY A 21 -2.35 -5.50 -11.24
N LEU A 22 -1.28 -5.62 -12.03
CA LEU A 22 0.09 -5.61 -11.51
C LEU A 22 0.57 -4.21 -11.10
N GLY A 23 -0.02 -3.14 -11.66
CA GLY A 23 0.34 -1.75 -11.35
C GLY A 23 0.14 -1.40 -9.88
N PHE A 24 -0.84 -2.04 -9.24
CA PHE A 24 -1.10 -1.97 -7.80
C PHE A 24 0.16 -2.17 -6.93
N VAL A 25 0.99 -3.17 -7.24
CA VAL A 25 2.20 -3.54 -6.48
C VAL A 25 3.48 -3.06 -7.16
N LEU A 26 3.56 -3.16 -8.49
CA LEU A 26 4.79 -2.86 -9.21
C LEU A 26 5.14 -1.38 -9.16
N ALA A 27 4.17 -0.48 -9.21
CA ALA A 27 4.44 0.95 -9.17
C ALA A 27 5.09 1.43 -7.85
N PRO A 28 4.56 1.12 -6.64
CA PRO A 28 5.23 1.49 -5.40
C PRO A 28 6.55 0.74 -5.20
N LEU A 29 6.69 -0.49 -5.75
CA LEU A 29 7.96 -1.20 -5.79
C LEU A 29 9.01 -0.44 -6.61
N VAL A 30 8.68 -0.01 -7.82
CA VAL A 30 9.60 0.76 -8.67
C VAL A 30 9.96 2.08 -7.99
N ILE A 31 8.98 2.81 -7.44
CA ILE A 31 9.26 4.05 -6.70
C ILE A 31 10.21 3.79 -5.54
N PHE A 32 9.94 2.75 -4.74
CA PHE A 32 10.78 2.36 -3.61
C PHE A 32 12.21 2.01 -4.02
N LEU A 33 12.39 1.27 -5.13
CA LEU A 33 13.71 0.86 -5.61
C LEU A 33 14.49 2.03 -6.24
N VAL A 34 13.83 2.89 -7.00
CA VAL A 34 14.46 4.03 -7.69
C VAL A 34 14.82 5.14 -6.71
N LYS A 35 14.02 5.35 -5.66
CA LYS A 35 14.22 6.42 -4.66
C LYS A 35 14.68 5.88 -3.31
N ARG A 36 15.47 4.80 -3.31
CA ARG A 36 16.05 4.19 -2.09
C ARG A 36 16.89 5.16 -1.26
N ASP A 37 17.54 6.10 -1.91
CA ASP A 37 18.42 7.12 -1.33
C ASP A 37 17.68 8.33 -0.76
N ASP A 38 16.38 8.45 -1.04
CA ASP A 38 15.50 9.50 -0.51
C ASP A 38 14.67 8.96 0.65
N PRO A 39 14.99 9.30 1.92
CA PRO A 39 14.33 8.70 3.08
C PRO A 39 12.82 8.96 3.13
N PHE A 40 12.37 10.11 2.63
CA PHE A 40 10.96 10.48 2.65
C PHE A 40 10.17 9.66 1.63
N VAL A 41 10.64 9.65 0.37
CA VAL A 41 9.96 8.89 -0.70
C VAL A 41 10.06 7.39 -0.44
N ALA A 42 11.22 6.90 0.01
CA ALA A 42 11.42 5.49 0.31
C ALA A 42 10.49 4.98 1.43
N ASP A 43 10.27 5.74 2.51
CA ASP A 43 9.37 5.32 3.60
C ASP A 43 7.92 5.23 3.11
N HIS A 44 7.42 6.25 2.41
CA HIS A 44 6.06 6.24 1.84
C HIS A 44 5.88 5.11 0.82
N ALA A 45 6.85 4.90 -0.06
CA ALA A 45 6.81 3.83 -1.05
C ALA A 45 6.87 2.44 -0.41
N LYS A 46 7.69 2.25 0.64
CA LYS A 46 7.74 1.00 1.41
C LYS A 46 6.41 0.71 2.11
N GLN A 47 5.83 1.71 2.76
CA GLN A 47 4.54 1.60 3.44
C GLN A 47 3.43 1.18 2.47
N ALA A 48 3.31 1.88 1.33
CA ALA A 48 2.33 1.55 0.30
C ALA A 48 2.57 0.15 -0.29
N LEU A 49 3.82 -0.18 -0.63
CA LEU A 49 4.20 -1.48 -1.17
C LEU A 49 3.79 -2.64 -0.25
N VAL A 50 4.13 -2.56 1.05
CA VAL A 50 3.80 -3.62 2.02
C VAL A 50 2.29 -3.72 2.22
N ALA A 51 1.58 -2.59 2.27
CA ALA A 51 0.13 -2.60 2.39
C ALA A 51 -0.54 -3.26 1.17
N HIS A 52 -0.08 -2.94 -0.04
CA HIS A 52 -0.58 -3.54 -1.28
C HIS A 52 -0.23 -5.02 -1.39
N LEU A 53 0.98 -5.41 -1.04
CA LEU A 53 1.40 -6.81 -1.05
C LEU A 53 0.62 -7.63 -0.02
N SER A 54 0.37 -7.08 1.17
CA SER A 54 -0.45 -7.73 2.21
C SER A 54 -1.88 -7.98 1.70
N MET A 55 -2.48 -6.98 1.05
CA MET A 55 -3.81 -7.10 0.45
C MET A 55 -3.85 -8.12 -0.69
N LEU A 56 -2.81 -8.15 -1.54
CA LEU A 56 -2.68 -9.13 -2.62
C LEU A 56 -2.66 -10.56 -2.06
N VAL A 57 -1.85 -10.81 -1.03
CA VAL A 57 -1.74 -12.13 -0.38
C VAL A 57 -3.08 -12.54 0.23
N VAL A 58 -3.75 -11.65 0.98
CA VAL A 58 -5.07 -11.92 1.57
C VAL A 58 -6.10 -12.25 0.48
N GLY A 59 -6.09 -11.49 -0.62
CA GLY A 59 -6.97 -11.74 -1.77
C GLY A 59 -6.69 -13.08 -2.44
N MET A 60 -5.43 -13.44 -2.68
CA MET A 60 -5.04 -14.72 -3.29
C MET A 60 -5.44 -15.91 -2.42
N VAL A 61 -5.16 -15.85 -1.11
CA VAL A 61 -5.53 -16.90 -0.15
C VAL A 61 -7.05 -17.09 -0.13
N THR A 62 -7.80 -15.99 -0.08
CA THR A 62 -9.27 -16.02 -0.12
C THR A 62 -9.80 -16.60 -1.44
N GLY A 63 -9.18 -16.24 -2.57
CA GLY A 63 -9.55 -16.77 -3.89
C GLY A 63 -9.36 -18.28 -3.99
N ILE A 64 -8.21 -18.79 -3.51
CA ILE A 64 -7.92 -20.23 -3.46
C ILE A 64 -8.93 -20.95 -2.55
N LEU A 65 -9.19 -20.43 -1.34
CA LEU A 65 -10.18 -21.00 -0.42
C LEU A 65 -11.60 -20.97 -0.98
N SER A 66 -11.91 -20.02 -1.86
CA SER A 66 -13.23 -19.91 -2.49
C SER A 66 -13.49 -21.05 -3.47
N MET A 67 -12.45 -21.66 -4.05
CA MET A 67 -12.58 -22.90 -4.85
C MET A 67 -13.11 -24.07 -4.01
N LEU A 68 -12.95 -24.02 -2.68
CA LEU A 68 -13.47 -25.00 -1.71
C LEU A 68 -14.79 -24.54 -1.06
N LEU A 69 -15.44 -23.49 -1.59
CA LEU A 69 -16.63 -22.82 -1.05
C LEU A 69 -16.45 -22.10 0.31
N VAL A 70 -15.49 -22.52 1.14
CA VAL A 70 -15.23 -21.91 2.46
C VAL A 70 -14.74 -20.45 2.32
N GLY A 71 -13.97 -20.15 1.27
CA GLY A 71 -13.46 -18.79 1.04
C GLY A 71 -14.54 -17.75 0.76
N LEU A 72 -15.75 -18.14 0.34
CA LEU A 72 -16.84 -17.19 0.14
C LEU A 72 -17.23 -16.49 1.46
N LEU A 73 -17.08 -17.16 2.60
CA LEU A 73 -17.32 -16.58 3.91
C LEU A 73 -16.30 -15.49 4.28
N LEU A 74 -15.12 -15.47 3.65
CA LEU A 74 -14.07 -14.50 3.88
C LEU A 74 -14.19 -13.26 2.99
N ILE A 75 -15.01 -13.31 1.93
CA ILE A 75 -15.19 -12.18 0.99
C ILE A 75 -15.57 -10.87 1.72
N PRO A 76 -16.53 -10.85 2.66
CA PRO A 76 -16.86 -9.61 3.39
C PRO A 76 -15.66 -9.03 4.14
N VAL A 77 -14.80 -9.88 4.70
CA VAL A 77 -13.57 -9.46 5.40
C VAL A 77 -12.58 -8.81 4.43
N VAL A 78 -12.38 -9.43 3.26
CA VAL A 78 -11.50 -8.87 2.21
C VAL A 78 -12.03 -7.52 1.73
N VAL A 79 -13.35 -7.36 1.55
CA VAL A 79 -13.95 -6.08 1.18
C VAL A 79 -13.68 -5.00 2.24
N LEU A 80 -13.85 -5.33 3.53
CA LEU A 80 -13.55 -4.39 4.62
C LEU A 80 -12.07 -4.01 4.67
N LEU A 81 -11.15 -4.97 4.46
CA LEU A 81 -9.72 -4.69 4.39
C LEU A 81 -9.36 -3.83 3.17
N GLY A 82 -10.01 -4.06 2.02
CA GLY A 82 -9.85 -3.22 0.83
C GLY A 82 -10.31 -1.78 1.06
N LEU A 83 -11.44 -1.58 1.75
CA LEU A 83 -11.91 -0.25 2.17
C LEU A 83 -10.94 0.41 3.15
N ALA A 84 -10.43 -0.34 4.13
CA ALA A 84 -9.42 0.17 5.07
C ALA A 84 -8.14 0.59 4.33
N LEU A 85 -7.70 -0.21 3.34
CA LEU A 85 -6.56 0.12 2.50
C LEU A 85 -6.80 1.39 1.68
N LEU A 86 -7.96 1.52 1.05
CA LEU A 86 -8.35 2.72 0.30
C LEU A 86 -8.28 3.98 1.19
N VAL A 87 -8.90 3.94 2.37
CA VAL A 87 -8.90 5.07 3.32
C VAL A 87 -7.48 5.42 3.76
N THR A 88 -6.67 4.41 4.12
CA THR A 88 -5.31 4.64 4.58
C THR A 88 -4.37 5.13 3.46
N SER A 89 -4.58 4.71 2.21
CA SER A 89 -3.86 5.27 1.05
C SER A 89 -4.22 6.73 0.77
N ILE A 90 -5.48 7.14 0.95
CA ILE A 90 -5.86 8.55 0.87
C ILE A 90 -5.20 9.35 2.01
N LEU A 91 -5.24 8.85 3.25
CA LEU A 91 -4.60 9.51 4.39
C LEU A 91 -3.09 9.61 4.21
N GLY A 92 -2.43 8.56 3.71
CA GLY A 92 -1.01 8.58 3.38
C GLY A 92 -0.67 9.63 2.33
N SER A 93 -1.51 9.77 1.30
CA SER A 93 -1.36 10.81 0.28
C SER A 93 -1.51 12.21 0.86
N LEU A 94 -2.50 12.44 1.73
CA LEU A 94 -2.69 13.74 2.39
C LEU A 94 -1.54 14.10 3.33
N LYS A 95 -1.01 13.12 4.07
CA LYS A 95 0.19 13.30 4.91
C LYS A 95 1.42 13.60 4.08
N ALA A 96 1.64 12.86 2.99
CA ALA A 96 2.72 13.11 2.05
C ALA A 96 2.64 14.53 1.46
N LEU A 97 1.44 14.99 1.09
CA LEU A 97 1.21 16.35 0.61
C LEU A 97 1.65 17.42 1.62
N ASN A 98 1.43 17.18 2.91
CA ASN A 98 1.87 18.05 3.99
C ASN A 98 3.38 17.90 4.32
N GLY A 99 4.08 16.95 3.69
CA GLY A 99 5.48 16.64 3.99
C GLY A 99 5.65 15.85 5.29
N GLU A 100 4.61 15.14 5.73
CA GLU A 100 4.59 14.32 6.94
C GLU A 100 4.67 12.83 6.59
N TYR A 101 5.45 12.08 7.36
CA TYR A 101 5.47 10.62 7.28
C TYR A 101 4.12 10.00 7.65
N TYR A 102 3.79 8.87 7.04
CA TYR A 102 2.57 8.12 7.33
C TYR A 102 2.84 6.64 7.58
N ARG A 103 2.27 6.12 8.67
CA ARG A 103 2.40 4.72 9.11
C ARG A 103 1.06 4.02 8.95
N TYR A 104 0.97 3.00 8.09
CA TYR A 104 -0.26 2.22 7.92
C TYR A 104 -0.56 1.37 9.16
N PRO A 105 -1.68 1.56 9.86
CA PRO A 105 -1.90 0.95 11.17
C PRO A 105 -1.79 -0.58 11.19
N LEU A 106 -2.25 -1.27 10.15
CA LEU A 106 -2.41 -2.73 10.14
C LEU A 106 -1.14 -3.52 9.76
N ILE A 107 -0.10 -2.87 9.23
CA ILE A 107 1.05 -3.55 8.62
C ILE A 107 2.40 -3.18 9.26
N GLN A 108 2.41 -2.44 10.37
CA GLN A 108 3.67 -1.98 10.99
C GLN A 108 4.57 -3.13 11.44
N GLY A 109 4.01 -4.21 11.99
CA GLY A 109 4.81 -5.37 12.39
C GLY A 109 5.51 -6.10 11.23
N ILE A 110 5.11 -5.84 9.98
CA ILE A 110 5.82 -6.32 8.78
C ILE A 110 6.86 -5.29 8.35
N VAL A 111 6.49 -4.00 8.29
CA VAL A 111 7.38 -2.92 7.84
C VAL A 111 8.60 -2.76 8.72
N GLU A 112 8.49 -2.99 10.03
CA GLU A 112 9.60 -2.86 10.98
C GLU A 112 10.63 -4.00 10.84
N LYS A 113 10.25 -5.12 10.23
CA LYS A 113 11.12 -6.28 10.01
C LYS A 113 11.90 -6.23 8.70
N ILE A 114 11.63 -5.25 7.84
CA ILE A 114 12.21 -5.10 6.50
C ILE A 114 12.78 -3.70 6.25
#